data_AF-A0A967N7M6-F1
#
_entry.id   AF-A0A967N7M6-F1
#
_cell.length_a   1.000
_cell.length_b   1.000
_cell.length_c   1.000
_cell.angle_alpha   90.00
_cell.angle_beta   90.00
_cell.angle_gamma   90.00
#
_symmetry.space_group_name_H-M   'P 1'
#
loop_
_entity.id
_entity.type
_entity.pdbx_description
1 polymer ?
#
loop_
_entity_poly.entity_id
_entity_poly.type
_entity_poly.pdbx_seq_one_letter_code
_entity_poly.pdbx_strand_id
1 'polypeptide(L)'
;MNANRWILGVTALALFASAPAHGQERSRPGPEVEDREVIRQRIRERFAARVQEELDLTDEEARELRETVERFDERRRELMRAEAAARIRRRSAVALERVDPEGEAISDEGARSSLDAMVDLREREVALLGEEIDALLEVVPPSKVLRFFHMRQRLVERVRRTRHPGGGRGGPPRGERPPPR
;
A
#
# COMPACT_ATOMS: atom_id res chain seq x y z
N MET A 1 -28.55 -3.44 9.09
CA MET A 1 -27.26 -2.93 9.59
C MET A 1 -26.17 -3.81 9.04
N ASN A 2 -25.50 -3.38 7.97
CA ASN A 2 -24.57 -4.24 7.24
C ASN A 2 -23.17 -4.04 7.81
N ALA A 3 -22.83 -4.84 8.81
CA ALA A 3 -21.48 -4.91 9.37
C ALA A 3 -20.61 -5.75 8.43
N ASN A 4 -19.99 -5.09 7.44
CA ASN A 4 -18.92 -5.69 6.65
C ASN A 4 -17.77 -4.70 6.51
N ARG A 5 -16.84 -4.71 7.49
CA ARG A 5 -15.59 -3.95 7.47
C ARG A 5 -14.46 -4.74 8.15
N TRP A 6 -14.16 -5.94 7.64
CA TRP A 6 -12.90 -6.62 7.96
C TRP A 6 -11.77 -6.05 7.10
N ILE A 7 -11.29 -4.84 7.42
CA ILE A 7 -9.92 -4.38 7.12
C ILE A 7 -9.55 -3.36 8.21
N LEU A 8 -9.13 -3.81 9.39
CA LEU A 8 -8.25 -2.99 10.24
C LEU A 8 -6.86 -3.03 9.61
N GLY A 9 -6.75 -2.40 8.44
CA GLY A 9 -5.48 -2.07 7.83
C GLY A 9 -4.97 -0.84 8.54
N VAL A 10 -4.20 -1.06 9.61
CA VAL A 10 -3.28 -0.07 10.16
C VAL A 10 -2.62 0.63 8.97
N THR A 11 -2.96 1.91 8.79
CA THR A 11 -2.76 2.59 7.52
C THR A 11 -1.28 2.98 7.39
N ALA A 12 -0.46 2.01 6.99
CA ALA A 12 0.90 2.24 6.53
C ALA A 12 0.81 2.98 5.21
N LEU A 13 1.11 4.28 5.23
CA LEU A 13 1.41 5.06 4.04
C LEU A 13 2.78 4.60 3.52
N ALA A 14 2.85 3.43 2.91
CA ALA A 14 3.86 3.13 1.91
C ALA A 14 3.16 3.18 0.56
N LEU A 15 2.80 4.40 0.15
CA LEU A 15 2.43 4.66 -1.22
C LEU A 15 3.63 4.23 -2.08
N PHE A 16 3.34 3.44 -3.12
CA PHE A 16 4.25 2.99 -4.18
C PHE A 16 4.97 1.64 -3.98
N ALA A 17 4.23 0.58 -3.65
CA ALA A 17 4.56 -0.74 -4.21
C ALA A 17 4.05 -0.82 -5.66
N SER A 18 4.86 -0.38 -6.64
CA SER A 18 4.74 -0.97 -7.99
C SER A 18 5.29 -2.39 -7.85
N ALA A 19 4.39 -3.39 -7.82
CA ALA A 19 4.82 -4.74 -8.15
C ALA A 19 5.28 -4.69 -9.62
N PRO A 20 6.51 -5.09 -9.96
CA PRO A 20 6.83 -5.36 -11.34
C PRO A 20 5.96 -6.56 -11.74
N ALA A 21 5.06 -6.38 -12.69
CA ALA A 21 4.51 -7.51 -13.43
C ALA A 21 5.72 -8.22 -14.04
N HIS A 22 6.06 -9.41 -13.53
CA HIS A 22 7.17 -10.19 -14.05
C HIS A 22 6.76 -10.74 -15.42
N GLY A 23 7.01 -9.96 -16.46
CA GLY A 23 7.38 -10.44 -17.78
C GLY A 23 8.85 -10.14 -17.97
N GLN A 24 9.65 -11.18 -18.23
CA GLN A 24 11.08 -11.05 -18.47
C GLN A 24 11.34 -10.16 -19.69
N GLU A 25 11.85 -8.96 -19.48
CA GLU A 25 12.72 -8.30 -20.45
C GLU A 25 13.53 -7.23 -19.71
N ARG A 26 14.83 -7.14 -20.01
CA ARG A 26 15.73 -6.13 -19.47
C ARG A 26 15.31 -4.75 -19.99
N SER A 27 14.27 -4.14 -19.41
CA SER A 27 13.87 -2.79 -19.76
C SER A 27 14.76 -1.80 -19.02
N ARG A 28 15.53 -1.00 -19.77
CA ARG A 28 16.03 0.30 -19.32
C ARG A 28 14.87 1.05 -18.64
N PRO A 29 15.08 1.78 -17.53
CA PRO A 29 14.03 2.61 -16.96
C PRO A 29 13.56 3.58 -18.05
N GLY A 30 12.32 3.41 -18.52
CA GLY A 30 11.72 4.30 -19.50
C GLY A 30 11.36 5.65 -18.86
N PRO A 31 11.06 6.68 -19.68
CA PRO A 31 10.68 8.02 -19.21
C PRO A 31 9.50 8.03 -18.21
N GLU A 32 8.62 7.03 -18.27
CA GLU A 32 7.50 6.87 -17.33
C GLU A 32 7.91 6.61 -15.87
N VAL A 33 9.12 6.09 -15.60
CA VAL A 33 9.58 5.83 -14.22
C VAL A 33 10.08 7.12 -13.58
N GLU A 34 10.79 7.95 -14.34
CA GLU A 34 11.31 9.26 -13.92
C GLU A 34 10.15 10.22 -13.58
N ASP A 35 9.14 10.30 -14.45
CA ASP A 35 7.94 11.12 -14.23
C ASP A 35 7.19 10.74 -12.94
N ARG A 36 7.17 9.45 -12.59
CA ARG A 36 6.51 8.96 -11.37
C ARG A 36 7.24 9.34 -10.09
N GLU A 37 8.57 9.45 -10.12
CA GLU A 37 9.34 9.89 -8.96
C GLU A 37 9.12 11.38 -8.71
N VAL A 38 9.17 12.18 -9.78
CA VAL A 38 8.94 13.63 -9.70
C VAL A 38 7.53 13.94 -9.16
N ILE A 39 6.50 13.25 -9.65
CA ILE A 39 5.13 13.42 -9.14
C ILE A 39 5.05 13.04 -7.65
N ARG A 40 5.75 11.98 -7.24
CA ARG A 40 5.74 11.51 -5.84
C ARG A 40 6.40 12.51 -4.91
N GLN A 41 7.55 13.03 -5.29
CA GLN A 41 8.25 14.06 -4.54
C GLN A 41 7.38 15.30 -4.34
N ARG A 42 6.73 15.78 -5.41
CA ARG A 42 5.79 16.91 -5.33
C ARG A 42 4.62 16.66 -4.39
N ILE A 43 4.08 15.44 -4.36
CA ILE A 43 3.00 15.07 -3.42
C ILE A 43 3.51 15.13 -1.97
N ARG A 44 4.72 14.64 -1.71
CA ARG A 44 5.33 14.67 -0.37
C ARG A 44 5.57 16.09 0.11
N GLU A 45 6.19 16.92 -0.71
CA GLU A 45 6.49 18.32 -0.39
C GLU A 45 5.20 19.11 -0.08
N ARG A 46 4.19 18.98 -0.94
CA ARG A 46 2.88 19.63 -0.72
C ARG A 46 2.18 19.12 0.53
N PHE A 47 2.26 17.83 0.80
CA PHE A 47 1.67 17.27 2.00
C PHE A 47 2.37 17.79 3.26
N ALA A 48 3.70 17.83 3.27
CA ALA A 48 4.48 18.32 4.39
C ALA A 48 4.19 19.81 4.68
N ALA A 49 4.11 20.65 3.65
CA ALA A 49 3.73 22.06 3.80
C ALA A 49 2.33 22.19 4.43
N ARG A 50 1.37 21.39 3.96
CA ARG A 50 0.00 21.39 4.49
C ARG A 50 -0.07 20.87 5.94
N VAL A 51 0.75 19.89 6.30
CA VAL A 51 0.85 19.37 7.67
C VAL A 51 1.38 20.45 8.61
N GLN A 52 2.42 21.17 8.21
CA GLN A 52 2.96 22.28 8.98
C GLN A 52 1.90 23.38 9.21
N GLU A 53 1.18 23.77 8.16
CA GLU A 53 0.11 24.77 8.23
C GLU A 53 -1.10 24.31 9.06
N GLU A 54 -1.68 23.13 8.77
CA GLU A 54 -2.92 22.68 9.44
C GLU A 54 -2.70 22.26 10.90
N LEU A 55 -1.47 21.91 11.30
CA LEU A 55 -1.15 21.53 12.67
C LEU A 55 -0.51 22.66 13.48
N ASP A 56 -0.30 23.83 12.88
CA ASP A 56 0.37 24.97 13.49
C ASP A 56 1.69 24.53 14.14
N LEU A 57 2.56 23.93 13.33
CA LEU A 57 3.87 23.45 13.77
C LEU A 57 4.88 24.61 13.70
N THR A 58 5.67 24.74 14.75
CA THR A 58 6.92 25.49 14.67
C THR A 58 7.85 24.86 13.64
N ASP A 59 8.83 25.61 13.14
CA ASP A 59 9.82 25.07 12.17
C ASP A 59 10.57 23.86 12.75
N GLU A 60 10.81 23.88 14.06
CA GLU A 60 11.48 22.78 14.76
C GLU A 60 10.58 21.55 14.87
N GLU A 61 9.33 21.69 15.34
CA GLU A 61 8.36 20.60 15.37
C GLU A 61 8.15 20.01 13.96
N ALA A 62 8.11 20.86 12.93
CA ALA A 62 7.94 20.44 11.54
C ALA A 62 9.17 19.68 11.00
N ARG A 63 10.37 20.07 11.42
CA ARG A 63 11.63 19.39 11.08
C ARG A 63 11.68 18.01 11.74
N GLU A 64 11.48 17.94 13.05
CA GLU A 64 11.54 16.69 13.82
C GLU A 64 10.42 15.71 13.44
N LEU A 65 9.20 16.24 13.16
CA LEU A 65 8.09 15.42 12.66
C LEU A 65 8.47 14.78 11.32
N ARG A 66 9.08 15.54 10.42
CA ARG A 66 9.49 15.05 9.09
C ARG A 66 10.57 13.98 9.21
N GLU A 67 11.62 14.23 9.98
CA GLU A 67 12.70 13.27 10.23
C GLU A 67 12.16 11.96 10.84
N THR A 68 11.24 12.07 11.79
CA THR A 68 10.57 10.91 12.39
C THR A 68 9.75 10.15 11.34
N VAL A 69 8.90 10.84 10.58
CA VAL A 69 8.08 10.20 9.54
C VAL A 69 8.93 9.51 8.47
N GLU A 70 10.03 10.14 8.03
CA GLU A 70 10.95 9.60 7.01
C GLU A 70 11.61 8.30 7.47
N ARG A 71 12.07 8.25 8.73
CA ARG A 71 12.62 7.03 9.36
C ARG A 71 11.64 5.86 9.33
N PHE A 72 10.36 6.11 9.63
CA PHE A 72 9.33 5.07 9.59
C PHE A 72 8.83 4.77 8.16
N ASP A 73 8.98 5.70 7.23
CA ASP A 73 8.62 5.55 5.82
C ASP A 73 9.45 4.43 5.15
N GLU A 74 10.74 4.32 5.47
CA GLU A 74 11.63 3.26 4.98
C GLU A 74 11.19 1.86 5.45
N ARG A 75 10.98 1.72 6.76
CA ARG A 75 10.54 0.47 7.38
C ARG A 75 9.17 0.02 6.85
N ARG A 76 8.25 0.98 6.64
CA ARG A 76 6.95 0.70 6.00
C ARG A 76 7.10 0.22 4.56
N ARG A 77 8.03 0.79 3.78
CA ARG A 77 8.29 0.34 2.40
C ARG A 77 8.84 -1.09 2.37
N GLU A 78 9.72 -1.45 3.28
CA GLU A 78 10.21 -2.82 3.43
C GLU A 78 9.09 -3.80 3.75
N LEU A 79 8.24 -3.46 4.71
CA LEU A 79 7.10 -4.29 5.10
C LEU A 79 6.10 -4.49 3.95
N MET A 80 5.81 -3.43 3.19
CA MET A 80 4.97 -3.53 1.99
C MET A 80 5.60 -4.39 0.88
N ARG A 81 6.93 -4.35 0.71
CA ARG A 81 7.63 -5.23 -0.24
C ARG A 81 7.49 -6.69 0.18
N ALA A 82 7.67 -6.98 1.47
CA ALA A 82 7.49 -8.31 2.03
C ALA A 82 6.04 -8.81 1.87
N GLU A 83 5.05 -7.97 2.18
CA GLU A 83 3.63 -8.28 1.96
C GLU A 83 3.32 -8.53 0.49
N ALA A 84 3.82 -7.69 -0.43
CA ALA A 84 3.62 -7.86 -1.85
C ALA A 84 4.20 -9.20 -2.35
N ALA A 85 5.40 -9.56 -1.91
CA ALA A 85 6.04 -10.83 -2.24
C ALA A 85 5.25 -12.02 -1.69
N ALA A 86 4.82 -11.97 -0.43
CA ALA A 86 3.98 -13.01 0.18
C ALA A 86 2.65 -13.18 -0.57
N ARG A 87 2.02 -12.07 -0.96
CA ARG A 87 0.79 -12.08 -1.75
C ARG A 87 0.98 -12.69 -3.13
N ILE A 88 2.09 -12.40 -3.81
CA ILE A 88 2.42 -13.00 -5.12
C ILE A 88 2.57 -14.51 -4.95
N ARG A 89 3.38 -14.98 -3.97
CA ARG A 89 3.57 -16.40 -3.70
C ARG A 89 2.25 -17.13 -3.45
N ARG A 90 1.39 -16.61 -2.58
CA ARG A 90 0.05 -17.20 -2.34
C ARG A 90 -0.80 -17.26 -3.60
N ARG A 91 -0.81 -16.19 -4.41
CA ARG A 91 -1.58 -16.17 -5.66
C ARG A 91 -1.07 -17.22 -6.65
N SER A 92 0.25 -17.36 -6.77
CA SER A 92 0.87 -18.37 -7.61
C SER A 92 0.53 -19.77 -7.14
N ALA A 93 0.60 -20.05 -5.84
CA ALA A 93 0.25 -21.34 -5.26
C ALA A 93 -1.22 -21.72 -5.57
N VAL A 94 -2.16 -20.81 -5.33
CA VAL A 94 -3.60 -21.05 -5.60
C VAL A 94 -3.90 -21.13 -7.10
N ALA A 95 -3.14 -20.43 -7.94
CA ALA A 95 -3.32 -20.48 -9.39
C ALA A 95 -2.84 -21.82 -9.97
N LEU A 96 -1.75 -22.39 -9.46
CA LEU A 96 -1.21 -23.69 -9.89
C LEU A 96 -2.20 -24.82 -9.61
N GLU A 97 -2.81 -24.84 -8.42
CA GLU A 97 -3.86 -25.80 -8.04
C GLU A 97 -5.07 -25.78 -8.99
N ARG A 98 -5.38 -24.62 -9.59
CA ARG A 98 -6.49 -24.48 -10.55
C ARG A 98 -6.17 -24.96 -11.96
N VAL A 99 -4.89 -24.96 -12.34
CA VAL A 99 -4.44 -25.30 -13.70
C VAL A 99 -4.10 -26.78 -13.80
N ASP A 100 -3.64 -27.39 -12.72
CA ASP A 100 -3.32 -28.81 -12.64
C ASP A 100 -3.89 -29.43 -11.35
N PRO A 101 -5.17 -29.85 -11.34
CA PRO A 101 -5.82 -30.43 -10.18
C PRO A 101 -5.33 -31.86 -9.85
N GLU A 102 -4.59 -32.51 -10.75
CA GLU A 102 -3.92 -33.81 -10.52
C GLU A 102 -2.44 -33.64 -10.14
N GLY A 103 -1.87 -32.46 -10.37
CA GLY A 103 -0.54 -32.04 -9.90
C GLY A 103 -0.49 -31.84 -8.38
N GLU A 104 0.71 -31.55 -7.86
CA GLU A 104 0.93 -31.36 -6.43
C GLU A 104 0.11 -30.16 -5.90
N ALA A 105 -1.07 -30.47 -5.35
CA ALA A 105 -1.94 -29.52 -4.69
C ALA A 105 -1.15 -28.75 -3.60
N ILE A 106 -1.60 -27.55 -3.23
CA ILE A 106 -1.05 -26.86 -2.06
C ILE A 106 -1.05 -27.85 -0.89
N SER A 107 0.14 -28.22 -0.41
CA SER A 107 0.24 -29.06 0.78
C SER A 107 -0.30 -28.31 1.98
N ASP A 108 -0.95 -29.02 2.91
CA ASP A 108 -1.46 -28.43 4.15
C ASP A 108 -0.34 -27.72 4.95
N GLU A 109 0.89 -28.24 4.85
CA GLU A 109 2.08 -27.61 5.41
C GLU A 109 2.42 -26.27 4.73
N GLY A 110 2.37 -26.20 3.40
CA GLY A 110 2.58 -24.97 2.63
C GLY A 110 1.49 -23.93 2.85
N ALA A 111 0.24 -24.36 3.00
CA ALA A 111 -0.88 -23.51 3.39
C ALA A 111 -0.67 -22.93 4.80
N ARG A 112 -0.30 -23.78 5.76
CA ARG A 112 -0.02 -23.37 7.14
C ARG A 112 1.11 -22.36 7.21
N SER A 113 2.26 -22.64 6.57
CA SER A 113 3.39 -21.71 6.50
C SER A 113 3.00 -20.37 5.87
N SER A 114 2.14 -20.39 4.85
CA SER A 114 1.63 -19.16 4.24
C SER A 114 0.71 -18.36 5.17
N LEU A 115 -0.08 -19.03 6.01
CA LEU A 115 -0.94 -18.38 7.01
C LEU A 115 -0.10 -17.82 8.17
N ASP A 116 0.89 -18.56 8.66
CA ASP A 116 1.81 -18.10 9.70
C ASP A 116 2.54 -16.82 9.24
N ALA A 117 3.04 -16.81 8.00
CA ALA A 117 3.65 -15.62 7.41
C ALA A 117 2.68 -14.42 7.30
N MET A 118 1.36 -14.64 7.21
CA MET A 118 0.38 -13.55 7.24
C MET A 118 0.27 -12.96 8.63
N VAL A 119 0.20 -13.80 9.66
CA VAL A 119 0.12 -13.38 11.06
C VAL A 119 1.36 -12.59 11.42
N ASP A 120 2.56 -13.12 11.13
CA ASP A 120 3.83 -12.44 11.37
C ASP A 120 3.89 -11.05 10.72
N LEU A 121 3.40 -10.92 9.48
CA LEU A 121 3.37 -9.63 8.79
C LEU A 121 2.41 -8.65 9.48
N ARG A 122 1.25 -9.11 9.97
CA ARG A 122 0.31 -8.26 10.70
C ARG A 122 0.87 -7.81 12.05
N GLU A 123 1.54 -8.71 12.77
CA GLU A 123 2.18 -8.37 14.06
C GLU A 123 3.26 -7.32 13.87
N ARG A 124 4.10 -7.45 12.83
CA ARG A 124 5.11 -6.44 12.47
C ARG A 124 4.48 -5.11 12.08
N GLU A 125 3.35 -5.11 11.38
CA GLU A 125 2.61 -3.88 11.04
C GLU A 125 2.11 -3.15 12.28
N VAL A 126 1.56 -3.89 13.24
CA VAL A 126 1.05 -3.33 14.50
C VAL A 126 2.20 -2.79 15.36
N ALA A 127 3.28 -3.56 15.51
CA ALA A 127 4.47 -3.13 16.24
C ALA A 127 5.06 -1.85 15.64
N LEU A 128 5.23 -1.81 14.32
CA LEU A 128 5.75 -0.64 13.61
C LEU A 128 4.88 0.60 13.79
N LEU A 129 3.54 0.44 13.82
CA LEU A 129 2.64 1.55 14.10
C LEU A 129 2.77 2.03 15.55
N GLY A 130 2.85 1.12 16.51
CA GLY A 130 3.06 1.48 17.93
C GLY A 130 4.32 2.32 18.09
N GLU A 131 5.44 1.82 17.57
CA GLU A 131 6.71 2.55 17.57
C GLU A 131 6.64 3.90 16.85
N GLU A 132 5.90 3.99 15.73
CA GLU A 132 5.69 5.27 15.01
C GLU A 132 4.92 6.25 15.89
N ILE A 133 3.86 5.81 16.56
CA ILE A 133 3.05 6.66 17.44
C ILE A 133 3.90 7.14 18.62
N ASP A 134 4.63 6.24 19.28
CA ASP A 134 5.46 6.58 20.44
C ASP A 134 6.53 7.63 20.06
N ALA A 135 7.23 7.42 18.95
CA ALA A 135 8.23 8.37 18.45
C ALA A 135 7.62 9.72 18.04
N LEU A 136 6.40 9.74 17.50
CA LEU A 136 5.72 11.00 17.15
C LEU A 136 5.27 11.76 18.39
N LEU A 137 4.88 11.06 19.45
CA LEU A 137 4.46 11.66 20.72
C LEU A 137 5.62 12.32 21.48
N GLU A 138 6.86 11.91 21.23
CA GLU A 138 8.06 12.59 21.75
C GLU A 138 8.27 13.97 21.12
N VAL A 139 7.75 14.19 19.91
CA VAL A 139 8.03 15.39 19.09
C VAL A 139 6.86 16.36 19.05
N VAL A 140 5.64 15.86 18.92
CA VAL A 140 4.44 16.69 18.80
C VAL A 140 3.33 16.23 19.75
N PRO A 141 2.47 17.15 20.23
CA PRO A 141 1.36 16.82 21.13
C PRO A 141 0.41 15.75 20.57
N PRO A 142 -0.24 14.93 21.41
CA PRO A 142 -1.13 13.84 20.98
C PRO A 142 -2.23 14.27 20.01
N SER A 143 -2.78 15.48 20.19
CA SER A 143 -3.81 16.03 19.31
C SER A 143 -3.29 16.32 17.90
N LYS A 144 -2.04 16.77 17.76
CA LYS A 144 -1.36 16.96 16.48
C LYS A 144 -1.03 15.62 15.82
N VAL A 145 -0.57 14.62 16.61
CA VAL A 145 -0.35 13.24 16.12
C VAL A 145 -1.63 12.66 15.52
N LEU A 146 -2.75 12.72 16.25
CA LEU A 146 -4.03 12.19 15.79
C LEU A 146 -4.49 12.86 14.48
N ARG A 147 -4.38 14.20 14.41
CA ARG A 147 -4.72 14.96 13.19
C ARG A 147 -3.80 14.60 12.03
N PHE A 148 -2.50 14.44 12.26
CA PHE A 148 -1.55 13.98 11.26
C PHE A 148 -1.97 12.64 10.65
N PHE A 149 -2.30 11.63 11.47
CA PHE A 149 -2.78 10.33 10.96
C PHE A 149 -4.07 10.46 10.16
N HIS A 150 -5.01 11.32 10.58
CA HIS A 150 -6.23 11.60 9.82
C HIS A 150 -5.92 12.23 8.44
N MET A 151 -5.06 13.24 8.40
CA MET A 151 -4.62 13.88 7.15
C MET A 151 -3.95 12.87 6.21
N ARG A 152 -3.10 12.01 6.78
CA ARG A 152 -2.40 10.93 6.06
C ARG A 152 -3.36 9.92 5.44
N GLN A 153 -4.35 9.46 6.19
CA GLN A 153 -5.39 8.55 5.68
C GLN A 153 -6.14 9.15 4.49
N ARG A 154 -6.55 10.43 4.58
CA ARG A 154 -7.22 11.13 3.48
C ARG A 154 -6.34 11.25 2.24
N LEU A 155 -5.03 11.45 2.41
CA LEU A 155 -4.09 11.44 1.29
C LEU A 155 -4.03 10.06 0.61
N VAL A 156 -3.89 8.98 1.39
CA VAL A 156 -3.88 7.60 0.87
C VAL A 156 -5.12 7.33 0.03
N GLU A 157 -6.30 7.66 0.56
CA GLU A 157 -7.57 7.41 -0.12
C GLU A 157 -7.66 8.17 -1.44
N ARG A 158 -7.26 9.45 -1.47
CA ARG A 158 -7.23 10.24 -2.70
C ARG A 158 -6.30 9.63 -3.73
N VAL A 159 -5.06 9.30 -3.35
CA VAL A 159 -4.09 8.69 -4.27
C VAL A 159 -4.60 7.35 -4.81
N ARG A 160 -5.23 6.52 -3.98
CA ARG A 160 -5.84 5.25 -4.41
C ARG A 160 -6.95 5.48 -5.44
N ARG A 161 -7.84 6.47 -5.24
CA ARG A 161 -8.90 6.81 -6.20
C ARG A 161 -8.31 7.27 -7.54
N THR A 162 -7.29 8.12 -7.52
CA THR A 162 -6.63 8.61 -8.74
C THR A 162 -5.89 7.51 -9.50
N ARG A 163 -5.38 6.48 -8.80
CA ARG A 163 -4.64 5.36 -9.43
C ARG A 163 -5.55 4.24 -9.94
N HIS A 164 -6.85 4.32 -9.71
CA HIS A 164 -7.87 3.45 -10.32
C HIS A 164 -8.88 4.24 -11.19
N PRO A 165 -8.48 4.91 -12.29
CA PRO A 165 -9.45 5.51 -13.22
C PRO A 165 -10.16 4.50 -14.14
N GLY A 166 -9.91 3.19 -14.06
CA GLY A 166 -10.36 2.25 -15.11
C GLY A 166 -10.63 0.80 -14.69
N GLY A 167 -10.84 0.51 -13.41
CA GLY A 167 -11.22 -0.83 -12.93
C GLY A 167 -12.73 -1.07 -12.82
N GLY A 168 -13.54 -0.12 -13.29
CA GLY A 168 -14.98 -0.24 -13.35
C GLY A 168 -15.37 -1.22 -14.45
N ARG A 169 -15.79 -2.41 -14.01
CA ARG A 169 -16.64 -3.36 -14.75
C ARG A 169 -17.64 -2.61 -15.65
N GLY A 170 -17.34 -2.57 -16.95
CA GLY A 170 -18.11 -1.81 -17.94
C GLY A 170 -17.56 -2.04 -19.34
N GLY A 171 -17.33 -3.31 -19.70
CA GLY A 171 -17.18 -3.66 -21.11
C GLY A 171 -18.52 -3.39 -21.82
N PRO A 172 -18.55 -2.72 -22.99
CA PRO A 172 -19.78 -2.56 -23.74
C PRO A 172 -20.37 -3.94 -24.08
N PRO A 173 -21.71 -4.11 -24.04
CA PRO A 173 -22.33 -5.37 -24.45
C PRO A 173 -21.89 -5.66 -25.88
N ARG A 174 -21.31 -6.85 -26.11
CA ARG A 174 -21.10 -7.37 -27.46
C ARG A 174 -22.47 -7.46 -28.12
N GLY A 175 -22.78 -6.45 -28.92
CA GLY A 175 -23.93 -6.46 -29.81
C GLY A 175 -23.86 -7.70 -30.68
N GLU A 176 -24.96 -8.45 -30.66
CA GLU A 176 -25.21 -9.62 -31.46
C GLU A 176 -24.98 -9.30 -32.95
N ARG A 177 -24.17 -10.12 -33.63
CA ARG A 177 -24.19 -10.16 -35.09
C ARG A 177 -25.47 -10.90 -35.51
N PRO A 178 -26.33 -10.33 -36.39
CA PRO A 178 -27.46 -11.07 -36.93
C PRO A 178 -26.97 -12.17 -37.90
N PRO A 179 -27.70 -13.29 -38.03
CA PRO A 179 -27.30 -14.38 -38.93
C PRO A 179 -27.46 -13.98 -40.40
N PRO A 180 -26.64 -14.54 -41.30
CA PRO A 180 -26.78 -14.29 -42.74
C PRO A 180 -28.07 -14.91 -43.29
N ARG A 181 -28.68 -14.22 -44.27
CA ARG A 181 -29.79 -14.73 -45.10
C ARG A 181 -29.26 -15.59 -46.23
#